data_AF-A0A7K2MQC7-F1
#
_entry.id   AF-A0A7K2MQC7-F1
#
_cell.length_a   1.000
_cell.length_b   1.000
_cell.length_c   1.000
_cell.angle_alpha   90.00
_cell.angle_beta   90.00
_cell.angle_gamma   90.00
#
_symmetry.space_group_name_H-M   'P 1'
#
loop_
_entity.id
_entity.type
_entity.pdbx_description
1 polymer ?
#
loop_
_entity_poly.entity_id
_entity_poly.type
_entity_poly.pdbx_seq_one_letter_code
_entity_poly.pdbx_strand_id
1 'polypeptide(L)'
;MNGGLLVAGTTSDAGKSVVTAGICRWLVRQGVKVAPFKAQNMSLNSFVTREGAEIGRAQAMQAQACRVEPTAHMNPVLLKPGGERSSQVVLLGKPVGEMSARGYHGGRQERLLDTVLDSLAELRATYDAVICEGAGSPAEINLRRTDIVNMGIARGAGLPVLVVGDIDRGGVFASFFGTVALLAPGDQALVAGFLVNKFRGDVSLLEPGLEMLHGLTGRQTYGVLPFR
;
A
#
# COMPACT_ATOMS: atom_id res chain seq x y z
N MET A 1 -16.34 -8.00 12.63
CA MET A 1 -15.52 -8.39 11.45
C MET A 1 -14.80 -7.12 11.03
N ASN A 2 -13.50 -7.01 11.30
CA ASN A 2 -12.79 -5.76 11.07
C ASN A 2 -12.07 -5.90 9.74
N GLY A 3 -12.65 -5.25 8.73
CA GLY A 3 -12.27 -5.34 7.33
C GLY A 3 -10.88 -4.75 7.09
N GLY A 4 -10.19 -5.26 6.07
CA GLY A 4 -8.89 -4.73 5.65
C GLY A 4 -8.73 -4.90 4.15
N LEU A 5 -8.03 -3.95 3.53
CA LEU A 5 -7.70 -3.99 2.11
C LEU A 5 -6.29 -3.45 1.93
N LEU A 6 -5.45 -4.17 1.18
CA LEU A 6 -4.17 -3.65 0.74
C LEU A 6 -4.30 -3.09 -0.69
N VAL A 7 -3.94 -1.83 -0.86
CA VAL A 7 -3.82 -1.15 -2.16
C VAL A 7 -2.36 -1.21 -2.59
N ALA A 8 -2.03 -2.22 -3.39
CA ALA A 8 -0.74 -2.34 -4.06
C ALA A 8 -0.80 -1.63 -5.43
N GLY A 9 0.33 -1.55 -6.13
CA GLY A 9 0.37 -0.92 -7.45
C GLY A 9 1.41 -1.58 -8.33
N THR A 10 1.26 -1.51 -9.64
CA THR A 10 2.25 -2.10 -10.56
C THR A 10 3.58 -1.33 -10.59
N THR A 11 3.55 -0.07 -10.15
CA THR A 11 4.71 0.83 -10.04
C THR A 11 4.59 1.75 -8.81
N SER A 12 5.68 2.43 -8.45
CA SER A 12 5.70 3.41 -7.34
C SER A 12 4.65 4.51 -7.52
N ASP A 13 4.49 5.06 -8.74
CA ASP A 13 3.62 6.20 -9.05
C ASP A 13 2.26 5.83 -9.65
N ALA A 14 1.82 4.58 -9.48
CA ALA A 14 0.53 4.10 -9.99
C ALA A 14 -0.70 4.82 -9.39
N GLY A 15 -0.50 5.65 -8.36
CA GLY A 15 -1.56 6.41 -7.69
C GLY A 15 -2.14 5.75 -6.44
N LYS A 16 -1.44 4.74 -5.88
CA LYS A 16 -1.83 4.02 -4.65
C LYS A 16 -2.28 4.95 -3.53
N SER A 17 -1.52 6.01 -3.24
CA SER A 17 -1.81 6.91 -2.12
C SER A 17 -3.13 7.67 -2.30
N VAL A 18 -3.43 8.11 -3.53
CA VAL A 18 -4.69 8.79 -3.86
C VAL A 18 -5.86 7.80 -3.86
N VAL A 19 -5.68 6.61 -4.43
CA VAL A 19 -6.69 5.54 -4.40
C VAL A 19 -7.03 5.15 -2.97
N THR A 20 -6.02 4.95 -2.13
CA THR A 20 -6.18 4.66 -0.69
C THR A 20 -6.99 5.76 0.00
N ALA A 21 -6.62 7.03 -0.21
CA ALA A 21 -7.36 8.16 0.35
C ALA A 21 -8.81 8.24 -0.17
N GLY A 22 -9.03 7.93 -1.46
CA GLY A 22 -10.35 7.88 -2.07
C GLY A 22 -11.25 6.81 -1.46
N ILE A 23 -10.73 5.59 -1.27
CA ILE A 23 -11.43 4.49 -0.60
C ILE A 23 -11.76 4.87 0.84
N CYS A 24 -10.78 5.40 1.58
CA CYS A 24 -11.00 5.90 2.94
C CYS A 24 -12.12 6.94 2.98
N ARG A 25 -12.07 7.96 2.11
CA ARG A 25 -13.09 9.01 2.07
C ARG A 25 -14.47 8.45 1.70
N TRP A 26 -14.54 7.49 0.79
CA TRP A 26 -15.78 6.84 0.42
C TRP A 26 -16.38 6.08 1.61
N LEU A 27 -15.58 5.29 2.33
CA LEU A 27 -16.00 4.56 3.53
C LEU A 27 -16.50 5.49 4.63
N VAL A 28 -15.83 6.62 4.88
CA VAL A 28 -16.33 7.65 5.81
C VAL A 28 -17.72 8.16 5.41
N ARG A 29 -17.96 8.36 4.10
CA ARG A 29 -19.28 8.80 3.60
C ARG A 29 -20.36 7.72 3.75
N GLN A 30 -19.97 6.46 3.89
CA GLN A 30 -20.87 5.35 4.23
C GLN A 30 -21.05 5.17 5.74
N GLY A 31 -20.47 6.04 6.58
CA GLY A 31 -20.55 5.93 8.04
C GLY A 31 -19.61 4.88 8.65
N VAL A 32 -18.66 4.32 7.87
CA VAL A 32 -17.70 3.34 8.36
C VAL A 32 -16.57 4.04 9.12
N LYS A 33 -16.24 3.55 10.32
CA LYS A 33 -15.09 4.02 11.09
C LYS A 33 -13.81 3.44 10.49
N VAL A 34 -13.13 4.20 9.65
CA VAL A 34 -11.97 3.75 8.86
C VAL A 34 -10.68 4.45 9.28
N ALA A 35 -9.56 3.73 9.22
CA ALA A 35 -8.21 4.29 9.35
C ALA A 35 -7.32 3.92 8.15
N PRO A 36 -6.32 4.75 7.80
CA PRO A 36 -5.32 4.39 6.83
C PRO A 36 -4.12 3.71 7.50
N PHE A 37 -3.37 2.95 6.72
CA PHE A 37 -2.15 2.32 7.19
C PHE A 37 -1.10 2.23 6.08
N LYS A 38 0.17 2.50 6.38
CA LYS A 38 1.29 2.20 5.49
C LYS A 38 2.45 1.68 6.31
N ALA A 39 2.69 0.38 6.21
CA ALA A 39 3.70 -0.33 6.99
C ALA A 39 5.06 0.38 6.99
N GLN A 40 5.55 0.71 5.79
CA GLN A 40 6.79 1.46 5.61
C GLN A 40 6.59 2.57 4.58
N ASN A 41 7.02 3.78 4.94
CA ASN A 41 7.18 4.88 4.00
C ASN A 41 8.68 5.20 3.85
N MET A 42 9.07 5.74 2.70
CA MET A 42 10.39 6.31 2.46
C MET A 42 10.23 7.74 1.96
N SER A 43 10.49 8.74 2.81
CA SER A 43 10.32 10.15 2.47
C SER A 43 11.10 11.06 3.40
N LEU A 44 11.67 12.14 2.84
CA LEU A 44 12.18 13.29 3.63
C LEU A 44 11.06 14.17 4.18
N ASN A 45 9.85 14.01 3.63
CA ASN A 45 8.71 14.83 3.91
C ASN A 45 7.84 14.15 4.99
N SER A 46 8.14 14.44 6.25
CA SER A 46 7.34 14.00 7.40
C SER A 46 6.30 15.02 7.86
N PHE A 47 5.33 14.52 8.60
CA PHE A 47 4.34 15.26 9.37
C PHE A 47 4.54 14.91 10.85
N VAL A 48 4.48 15.91 11.72
CA VAL A 48 4.56 15.71 13.18
C VAL A 48 3.13 15.65 13.72
N THR A 49 2.76 14.50 14.27
CA THR A 49 1.46 14.27 14.91
C THR A 49 1.32 15.13 16.16
N ARG A 50 0.09 15.26 16.68
CA ARG A 50 -0.18 15.99 17.93
C ARG A 50 0.65 15.47 19.11
N GLU A 51 0.97 14.18 19.12
CA GLU A 51 1.76 13.51 20.16
C GLU A 51 3.28 13.62 19.91
N GLY A 52 3.70 14.39 18.90
CA GLY A 52 5.11 14.58 18.55
C GLY A 52 5.72 13.45 17.71
N ALA A 53 4.93 12.45 17.33
CA ALA A 53 5.40 11.34 16.50
C ALA A 53 5.57 11.77 15.03
N GLU A 54 6.66 11.35 14.39
CA GLU A 54 6.91 11.61 12.96
C GLU A 54 6.33 10.52 12.04
N ILE A 55 5.51 10.91 11.06
CA ILE A 55 4.95 10.00 10.03
C ILE A 55 5.10 10.60 8.63
N GLY A 56 4.93 9.80 7.56
CA GLY A 56 4.90 10.34 6.19
C GLY A 56 3.72 11.28 5.94
N ARG A 57 3.93 12.39 5.19
CA ARG A 57 2.84 13.33 4.82
C ARG A 57 1.68 12.66 4.08
N ALA A 58 1.95 11.63 3.28
CA ALA A 58 0.91 10.87 2.60
C ALA A 58 -0.07 10.20 3.59
N GLN A 59 0.43 9.66 4.70
CA GLN A 59 -0.41 9.04 5.73
C GLN A 59 -1.18 10.08 6.54
N ALA A 60 -0.60 11.25 6.80
CA ALA A 60 -1.34 12.37 7.38
C ALA A 60 -2.51 12.81 6.47
N MET A 61 -2.27 12.93 5.16
CA MET A 61 -3.32 13.23 4.17
C MET A 61 -4.41 12.13 4.13
N GLN A 62 -4.03 10.86 4.21
CA GLN A 62 -4.98 9.76 4.28
C GLN A 62 -5.79 9.76 5.59
N ALA A 63 -5.18 10.15 6.71
CA ALA A 63 -5.88 10.28 7.99
C ALA A 63 -6.93 11.40 7.94
N GLN A 64 -6.60 12.51 7.27
CA GLN A 64 -7.58 13.56 6.95
C GLN A 64 -8.71 13.05 6.05
N ALA A 65 -8.41 12.19 5.07
CA ALA A 65 -9.43 11.53 4.25
C ALA A 65 -10.38 10.65 5.10
N CYS A 66 -9.86 10.06 6.17
CA CYS A 66 -10.61 9.30 7.17
C CYS A 66 -11.35 10.16 8.22
N ARG A 67 -11.09 11.47 8.29
CA ARG A 67 -11.54 12.38 9.39
C ARG A 67 -11.06 11.94 10.78
N VAL A 68 -9.82 11.46 10.88
CA VAL A 68 -9.22 11.06 12.16
C VAL A 68 -7.86 11.71 12.34
N GLU A 69 -7.43 11.81 13.60
CA GLU A 69 -6.11 12.33 13.94
C GLU A 69 -5.02 11.36 13.46
N PRO A 70 -3.96 11.85 12.81
CA PRO A 70 -2.84 11.00 12.42
C PRO A 70 -2.07 10.51 13.65
N THR A 71 -1.73 9.21 13.68
CA THR A 71 -0.96 8.58 14.75
C THR A 71 0.24 7.80 14.21
N ALA A 72 1.20 7.49 15.07
CA ALA A 72 2.37 6.69 14.71
C ALA A 72 2.02 5.31 14.13
N HIS A 73 0.93 4.69 14.59
CA HIS A 73 0.50 3.38 14.10
C HIS A 73 0.04 3.39 12.65
N MET A 74 -0.36 4.55 12.09
CA MET A 74 -0.70 4.66 10.67
C MET A 74 0.53 4.57 9.75
N ASN A 75 1.73 4.83 10.28
CA ASN A 75 3.00 4.65 9.58
C ASN A 75 4.12 4.24 10.55
N PRO A 76 4.17 2.96 10.96
CA PRO A 76 5.06 2.53 12.04
C PRO A 76 6.54 2.56 11.67
N VAL A 77 6.88 2.42 10.38
CA VAL A 77 8.25 2.53 9.88
C VAL A 77 8.34 3.69 8.86
N LEU A 78 9.16 4.68 9.16
CA LEU A 78 9.49 5.75 8.22
C LEU A 78 11.01 5.76 7.98
N LEU A 79 11.38 5.60 6.71
CA LEU A 79 12.76 5.74 6.26
C LEU A 79 12.96 7.15 5.70
N LYS A 80 13.92 7.88 6.27
CA LYS A 80 14.34 9.18 5.78
C LYS A 80 15.65 9.00 5.02
N PRO A 81 15.64 9.02 3.66
CA PRO A 81 16.86 8.82 2.89
C PRO A 81 17.88 9.91 3.21
N GLY A 82 19.11 9.50 3.54
CA GLY A 82 20.26 10.37 3.81
C GLY A 82 21.20 10.42 2.61
N GLY A 83 22.51 10.56 2.85
CA GLY A 83 23.55 10.48 1.80
C GLY A 83 23.48 9.19 0.96
N GLU A 84 24.39 9.01 0.00
CA GLU A 84 24.20 8.09 -1.16
C GLU A 84 23.64 6.68 -0.90
N ARG A 85 23.83 6.08 0.29
CA ARG A 85 23.36 4.71 0.60
C ARG A 85 22.81 4.53 2.01
N SER A 86 22.49 5.60 2.74
CA SER A 86 21.96 5.51 4.10
C SER A 86 20.53 6.06 4.21
N SER A 87 19.83 5.62 5.25
CA SER A 87 18.54 6.17 5.65
C SER A 87 18.46 6.19 7.17
N GLN A 88 17.97 7.29 7.72
CA GLN A 88 17.54 7.31 9.11
C GLN A 88 16.24 6.50 9.23
N VAL A 89 16.18 5.65 10.24
CA VAL A 89 15.01 4.84 10.57
C VAL A 89 14.26 5.52 11.71
N VAL A 90 12.98 5.79 11.49
CA VAL A 90 12.03 6.27 12.48
C VAL A 90 11.03 5.13 12.74
N LEU A 91 10.97 4.66 13.99
CA LEU A 91 10.03 3.63 14.43
C LEU A 91 9.01 4.22 15.39
N LEU A 92 7.73 3.99 15.10
CA LEU A 92 6.61 4.55 15.85
C LEU A 92 6.79 6.05 16.13
N GLY A 93 7.24 6.77 15.11
CA GLY A 93 7.45 8.20 15.14
C GLY A 93 8.69 8.70 15.90
N LYS A 94 9.58 7.81 16.34
CA LYS A 94 10.83 8.16 17.02
C LYS A 94 12.06 7.70 16.21
N PRO A 95 13.07 8.55 16.01
CA PRO A 95 14.33 8.13 15.38
C PRO A 95 15.03 7.04 16.21
N VAL A 96 15.45 5.95 15.57
CA VAL A 96 16.15 4.82 16.23
C VAL A 96 17.56 4.57 15.69
N GLY A 97 18.00 5.34 14.70
CA GLY A 97 19.36 5.30 14.16
C GLY A 97 19.43 5.45 12.64
N GLU A 98 20.65 5.44 12.10
CA GLU A 98 20.90 5.41 10.65
C GLU A 98 21.31 4.01 10.21
N MET A 99 20.87 3.62 9.01
CA MET A 99 21.21 2.34 8.42
C MET A 99 21.59 2.50 6.95
N SER A 100 22.58 1.74 6.51
CA SER A 100 22.79 1.56 5.07
C SER A 100 21.65 0.70 4.49
N ALA A 101 21.37 0.84 3.19
CA ALA A 101 20.37 0.00 2.52
C ALA A 101 20.63 -1.51 2.74
N ARG A 102 21.90 -1.94 2.69
CA ARG A 102 22.30 -3.33 2.99
C ARG A 102 22.07 -3.71 4.46
N GLY A 103 22.40 -2.80 5.39
CA GLY A 103 22.20 -3.02 6.83
C GLY A 103 20.72 -3.05 7.22
N TYR A 104 19.86 -2.35 6.48
CA TYR A 104 18.42 -2.46 6.62
C TYR A 104 17.97 -3.86 6.23
N HIS A 105 18.31 -4.34 5.02
CA HIS A 105 17.92 -5.64 4.46
C HIS A 105 18.62 -6.89 5.05
N GLY A 106 19.49 -6.72 6.06
CA GLY A 106 20.41 -7.75 6.55
C GLY A 106 19.97 -8.56 7.78
N GLY A 107 18.69 -8.57 8.17
CA GLY A 107 18.19 -9.46 9.24
C GLY A 107 17.41 -8.81 10.38
N ARG A 108 16.91 -7.58 10.22
CA ARG A 108 15.99 -6.94 11.20
C ARG A 108 14.54 -6.86 10.72
N GLN A 109 14.26 -7.36 9.52
CA GLN A 109 12.94 -7.33 8.89
C GLN A 109 11.87 -8.03 9.70
N GLU A 110 12.19 -9.16 10.33
CA GLU A 110 11.23 -9.91 11.13
C GLU A 110 10.69 -9.03 12.28
N ARG A 111 11.58 -8.40 13.04
CA ARG A 111 11.19 -7.46 14.12
C ARG A 111 10.40 -6.25 13.61
N LEU A 112 10.75 -5.75 12.43
CA LEU A 112 10.00 -4.65 11.81
C LEU A 112 8.61 -5.12 11.35
N LEU A 113 8.51 -6.33 10.81
CA LEU A 113 7.24 -6.94 10.44
C LEU A 113 6.36 -7.14 11.67
N ASP A 114 6.92 -7.61 12.80
CA ASP A 114 6.18 -7.73 14.06
C ASP A 114 5.60 -6.37 14.48
N THR A 115 6.44 -5.32 14.49
CA THR A 115 6.00 -3.95 14.83
C THR A 115 4.91 -3.43 13.89
N VAL A 116 5.02 -3.76 12.60
CA VAL A 116 4.04 -3.42 11.56
C VAL A 116 2.71 -4.15 11.80
N LEU A 117 2.76 -5.45 12.07
CA LEU A 117 1.58 -6.28 12.31
C LEU A 117 0.88 -5.89 13.62
N ASP A 118 1.63 -5.58 14.68
CA ASP A 118 1.09 -5.07 15.94
C ASP A 118 0.39 -3.74 15.75
N SER A 119 0.99 -2.81 15.00
CA SER A 119 0.36 -1.52 14.70
C SER A 119 -0.91 -1.66 13.86
N LEU A 120 -0.91 -2.59 12.90
CA LEU A 120 -2.09 -2.91 12.12
C LEU A 120 -3.18 -3.54 13.00
N ALA A 121 -2.82 -4.44 13.93
CA ALA A 121 -3.75 -5.07 14.85
C ALA A 121 -4.39 -4.03 15.79
N GLU A 122 -3.62 -3.08 16.32
CA GLU A 122 -4.12 -1.98 17.16
C GLU A 122 -5.17 -1.12 16.42
N LEU A 123 -4.85 -0.73 15.18
CA LEU A 123 -5.81 -0.01 14.34
C LEU A 123 -7.04 -0.88 14.06
N ARG A 124 -6.86 -2.15 13.70
CA ARG A 124 -7.99 -3.05 13.46
C ARG A 124 -8.82 -3.29 14.71
N ALA A 125 -8.28 -3.19 15.92
CA ALA A 125 -9.08 -3.28 17.15
C ALA A 125 -9.97 -2.05 17.36
N THR A 126 -9.56 -0.89 16.83
CA THR A 126 -10.23 0.40 17.03
C THR A 126 -11.18 0.78 15.90
N TYR A 127 -10.90 0.35 14.67
CA TYR A 127 -11.58 0.76 13.45
C TYR A 127 -12.31 -0.42 12.78
N ASP A 128 -13.45 -0.15 12.15
CA ASP A 128 -14.24 -1.14 11.40
C ASP A 128 -13.49 -1.61 10.15
N ALA A 129 -12.71 -0.70 9.54
CA ALA A 129 -11.89 -0.97 8.37
C ALA A 129 -10.52 -0.30 8.46
N VAL A 130 -9.47 -0.99 7.99
CA VAL A 130 -8.13 -0.41 7.81
C VAL A 130 -7.69 -0.55 6.36
N ILE A 131 -7.47 0.57 5.67
CA ILE A 131 -7.04 0.58 4.27
C ILE A 131 -5.53 0.78 4.23
N CYS A 132 -4.84 -0.27 3.81
CA CYS A 132 -3.39 -0.36 3.79
C CYS A 132 -2.86 0.09 2.42
N GLU A 133 -1.87 0.98 2.38
CA GLU A 133 -1.16 1.36 1.16
C GLU A 133 0.15 0.56 1.04
N GLY A 134 0.32 -0.18 -0.06
CA GLY A 134 1.58 -0.85 -0.39
C GLY A 134 2.68 0.11 -0.85
N ALA A 135 3.90 -0.39 -1.05
CA ALA A 135 5.02 0.40 -1.57
C ALA A 135 5.63 -0.26 -2.82
N GLY A 136 5.81 0.51 -3.90
CA GLY A 136 6.27 -0.06 -5.17
C GLY A 136 5.32 -1.14 -5.70
N SER A 137 5.90 -2.19 -6.29
CA SER A 137 5.21 -3.37 -6.82
C SER A 137 5.11 -4.51 -5.79
N PRO A 138 3.98 -5.25 -5.72
CA PRO A 138 3.92 -6.47 -4.92
C PRO A 138 4.76 -7.61 -5.54
N ALA A 139 5.20 -7.47 -6.78
CA ALA A 139 6.02 -8.45 -7.51
C ALA A 139 7.52 -8.07 -7.54
N GLU A 140 8.04 -7.39 -6.52
CA GLU A 140 9.49 -7.20 -6.29
C GLU A 140 10.10 -8.53 -5.84
N ILE A 141 10.23 -9.48 -6.76
CA ILE A 141 10.58 -10.88 -6.50
C ILE A 141 11.92 -11.04 -5.75
N ASN A 142 12.86 -10.12 -5.97
CA ASN A 142 14.15 -10.06 -5.30
C ASN A 142 14.05 -9.64 -3.81
N LEU A 143 12.95 -9.01 -3.40
CA LEU A 143 12.71 -8.54 -2.03
C LEU A 143 11.64 -9.35 -1.28
N ARG A 144 11.04 -10.36 -1.92
CA ARG A 144 9.89 -11.09 -1.37
C ARG A 144 10.13 -11.72 0.01
N ARG A 145 11.36 -12.19 0.29
CA ARG A 145 11.72 -12.80 1.59
C ARG A 145 11.71 -11.78 2.74
N THR A 146 11.96 -10.52 2.42
CA THR A 146 12.13 -9.40 3.36
C THR A 146 11.02 -8.37 3.24
N ASP A 147 9.93 -8.71 2.54
CA ASP A 147 8.82 -7.82 2.27
C ASP A 147 8.00 -7.58 3.55
N ILE A 148 7.89 -6.30 3.92
CA ILE A 148 7.05 -5.83 5.02
C ILE A 148 6.03 -4.79 4.55
N VAL A 149 5.88 -4.60 3.23
CA VAL A 149 5.14 -3.48 2.66
C VAL A 149 4.03 -3.90 1.71
N ASN A 150 4.12 -5.09 1.11
CA ASN A 150 3.13 -5.59 0.16
C ASN A 150 2.58 -6.97 0.58
N MET A 151 3.06 -8.05 -0.05
CA MET A 151 2.58 -9.40 0.17
C MET A 151 2.95 -9.93 1.55
N GLY A 152 4.06 -9.47 2.15
CA GLY A 152 4.41 -9.82 3.53
C GLY A 152 3.33 -9.45 4.53
N ILE A 153 2.85 -8.20 4.49
CA ILE A 153 1.74 -7.76 5.37
C ILE A 153 0.41 -8.36 4.96
N ALA A 154 0.17 -8.56 3.64
CA ALA A 154 -1.06 -9.18 3.17
C ALA A 154 -1.19 -10.62 3.68
N ARG A 155 -0.09 -11.39 3.65
CA ARG A 155 -0.03 -12.76 4.19
C ARG A 155 -0.14 -12.76 5.71
N GLY A 156 0.58 -11.86 6.40
CA GLY A 156 0.58 -11.78 7.86
C GLY A 156 -0.78 -11.41 8.46
N ALA A 157 -1.57 -10.60 7.76
CA ALA A 157 -2.87 -10.11 8.25
C ALA A 157 -4.09 -10.62 7.48
N GLY A 158 -3.89 -11.50 6.49
CA GLY A 158 -4.95 -12.06 5.64
C GLY A 158 -5.68 -11.01 4.80
N LEU A 159 -4.96 -10.03 4.26
CA LEU A 159 -5.57 -8.90 3.54
C LEU A 159 -5.81 -9.25 2.07
N PRO A 160 -7.02 -9.02 1.52
CA PRO A 160 -7.20 -8.95 0.09
C PRO A 160 -6.39 -7.79 -0.49
N VAL A 161 -5.85 -7.99 -1.70
CA VAL A 161 -4.98 -7.04 -2.39
C VAL A 161 -5.64 -6.54 -3.66
N LEU A 162 -5.86 -5.23 -3.72
CA LEU A 162 -6.23 -4.51 -4.94
C LEU A 162 -4.95 -3.96 -5.59
N VAL A 163 -4.69 -4.33 -6.84
CA VAL A 163 -3.50 -3.87 -7.58
C VAL A 163 -3.89 -2.72 -8.51
N VAL A 164 -3.33 -1.54 -8.25
CA VAL A 164 -3.54 -0.33 -9.06
C VAL A 164 -2.54 -0.27 -10.22
N GLY A 165 -3.03 -0.07 -11.44
CA GLY A 165 -2.20 0.10 -12.63
C GLY A 165 -2.31 1.50 -13.23
N ASP A 166 -1.18 2.09 -13.59
CA ASP A 166 -1.14 3.36 -14.33
C ASP A 166 -1.27 3.08 -15.83
N ILE A 167 -2.41 3.43 -16.44
CA ILE A 167 -2.58 3.22 -17.88
C ILE A 167 -1.93 4.32 -18.73
N ASP A 168 -1.69 5.50 -18.16
CA ASP A 168 -1.07 6.64 -18.85
C ASP A 168 0.39 6.32 -19.25
N ARG A 169 1.05 5.42 -18.51
CA ARG A 169 2.38 4.90 -18.82
C ARG A 169 2.39 3.76 -19.87
N GLY A 170 1.22 3.29 -20.29
CA GLY A 170 1.08 2.13 -21.17
C GLY A 170 1.38 0.78 -20.50
N GLY A 171 1.09 -0.32 -21.18
CA GLY A 171 1.44 -1.68 -20.72
C GLY A 171 0.67 -2.17 -19.48
N VAL A 172 -0.48 -1.58 -19.16
CA VAL A 172 -1.22 -1.87 -17.92
C VAL A 172 -1.63 -3.35 -17.81
N PHE A 173 -2.10 -3.96 -18.90
CA PHE A 173 -2.50 -5.36 -18.95
C PHE A 173 -1.33 -6.31 -18.71
N ALA A 174 -0.20 -6.08 -19.39
CA ALA A 174 1.02 -6.85 -19.20
C ALA A 174 1.54 -6.72 -17.76
N SER A 175 1.44 -5.53 -17.18
CA SER A 175 1.83 -5.28 -15.79
C SER A 175 0.94 -6.04 -14.80
N PHE A 176 -0.38 -6.03 -14.99
CA PHE A 176 -1.31 -6.78 -14.15
C PHE A 176 -1.11 -8.29 -14.25
N PHE A 177 -1.07 -8.80 -15.48
CA PHE A 177 -0.84 -10.22 -15.73
C PHE A 177 0.52 -10.67 -15.17
N GLY A 178 1.59 -9.93 -15.48
CA GLY A 178 2.94 -10.21 -15.00
C GLY A 178 3.03 -10.15 -13.47
N THR A 179 2.32 -9.21 -12.83
CA THR A 179 2.23 -9.14 -11.37
C THR A 179 1.67 -10.45 -10.80
N VAL A 180 0.53 -10.93 -11.31
CA VAL A 180 -0.06 -12.19 -10.83
C VAL A 180 0.84 -13.38 -11.15
N ALA A 181 1.36 -13.46 -12.37
CA ALA A 181 2.16 -14.59 -12.83
C ALA A 181 3.48 -14.77 -12.05
N LEU A 182 4.09 -13.67 -11.58
CA LEU A 182 5.34 -13.71 -10.81
C LEU A 182 5.15 -14.04 -9.32
N LEU A 183 3.93 -13.89 -8.80
CA LEU A 183 3.64 -14.19 -7.39
C LEU A 183 3.54 -15.70 -7.13
N ALA A 184 3.95 -16.13 -5.94
CA ALA A 184 3.72 -17.51 -5.51
C ALA A 184 2.21 -17.78 -5.32
N PRO A 185 1.73 -19.03 -5.42
CA PRO A 185 0.30 -19.35 -5.34
C PRO A 185 -0.42 -18.78 -4.10
N GLY A 186 0.25 -18.80 -2.95
CA GLY A 186 -0.30 -18.25 -1.70
C GLY A 186 -0.46 -16.73 -1.69
N ASP A 187 0.33 -16.02 -2.49
CA ASP A 187 0.22 -14.57 -2.69
C ASP A 187 -0.81 -14.26 -3.78
N GLN A 188 -0.81 -15.02 -4.88
CA GLN A 188 -1.80 -14.91 -5.93
C GLN A 188 -3.24 -15.06 -5.39
N ALA A 189 -3.44 -15.92 -4.39
CA ALA A 189 -4.73 -16.14 -3.74
C ALA A 189 -5.26 -14.90 -2.99
N LEU A 190 -4.38 -13.98 -2.59
CA LEU A 190 -4.77 -12.73 -1.93
C LEU A 190 -5.07 -11.61 -2.93
N VAL A 191 -4.64 -11.73 -4.19
CA VAL A 191 -4.95 -10.73 -5.21
C VAL A 191 -6.44 -10.79 -5.54
N ALA A 192 -7.18 -9.83 -4.99
CA ALA A 192 -8.62 -9.72 -5.15
C ALA A 192 -9.02 -9.17 -6.53
N GLY A 193 -8.16 -8.35 -7.12
CA GLY A 193 -8.37 -7.80 -8.45
C GLY A 193 -7.59 -6.54 -8.74
N PHE A 194 -8.04 -5.82 -9.77
CA PHE A 194 -7.32 -4.70 -10.36
C PHE A 194 -8.12 -3.40 -10.31
N LEU A 195 -7.41 -2.28 -10.35
CA LEU A 195 -7.96 -0.96 -10.57
C LEU A 195 -7.12 -0.24 -11.61
N VAL A 196 -7.72 0.14 -12.74
CA VAL A 196 -7.05 0.97 -13.74
C VAL A 196 -7.13 2.42 -13.29
N ASN A 197 -6.00 3.09 -13.22
CA ASN A 197 -5.92 4.50 -12.84
C ASN A 197 -5.37 5.34 -14.01
N LYS A 198 -5.70 6.62 -13.97
CA LYS A 198 -5.29 7.64 -14.94
C LYS A 198 -5.78 7.38 -16.38
N PHE A 199 -7.01 6.87 -16.53
CA PHE A 199 -7.58 6.63 -17.85
C PHE A 199 -8.09 7.91 -18.53
N ARG A 200 -7.90 8.01 -19.85
CA ARG A 200 -8.42 9.10 -20.69
C ARG A 200 -9.20 8.51 -21.85
N GLY A 201 -10.38 9.06 -22.14
CA GLY A 201 -11.22 8.64 -23.24
C GLY A 201 -12.42 7.80 -22.82
N ASP A 202 -12.93 7.01 -23.76
CA ASP A 202 -14.12 6.17 -23.60
C ASP A 202 -13.74 4.80 -23.01
N VAL A 203 -14.32 4.48 -21.84
CA VAL A 203 -14.04 3.23 -21.10
C VAL A 203 -14.48 2.00 -21.89
N SER A 204 -15.48 2.11 -22.77
CA SER A 204 -15.95 0.98 -23.59
C SER A 204 -14.86 0.40 -24.49
N LEU A 205 -13.89 1.23 -24.91
CA LEU A 205 -12.73 0.78 -25.69
C LEU A 205 -11.77 -0.10 -24.89
N LEU A 206 -11.85 -0.07 -23.55
CA LEU A 206 -11.00 -0.84 -22.65
C LEU A 206 -11.62 -2.20 -22.29
N GLU A 207 -12.94 -2.33 -22.36
CA GLU A 207 -13.72 -3.50 -21.90
C GLU A 207 -13.20 -4.84 -22.45
N PRO A 208 -12.93 -5.01 -23.77
CA PRO A 208 -12.44 -6.29 -24.28
C PRO A 208 -11.09 -6.72 -23.66
N GLY A 209 -10.23 -5.76 -23.35
CA GLY A 209 -8.96 -6.03 -22.68
C GLY A 209 -9.15 -6.43 -21.21
N LEU A 210 -10.13 -5.83 -20.52
CA LEU A 210 -10.48 -6.18 -19.14
C LEU A 210 -11.05 -7.60 -19.06
N GLU A 211 -11.88 -8.00 -20.03
CA GLU A 211 -12.42 -9.36 -20.15
C GLU A 211 -11.31 -10.38 -20.40
N MET A 212 -10.40 -10.09 -21.33
CA MET A 212 -9.26 -10.97 -21.59
C MET A 212 -8.37 -11.13 -20.34
N LEU A 213 -8.08 -10.04 -19.63
CA LEU A 213 -7.32 -10.07 -18.38
C LEU A 213 -8.03 -10.92 -17.32
N HIS A 214 -9.35 -10.81 -17.22
CA HIS A 214 -10.15 -11.65 -16.34
C HIS A 214 -10.04 -13.12 -16.72
N GLY A 215 -10.12 -13.48 -18.00
CA GLY A 215 -9.93 -14.86 -18.46
C GLY A 215 -8.53 -15.44 -18.16
N LEU A 216 -7.48 -14.61 -18.31
CA LEU A 216 -6.09 -15.03 -18.06
C LEU A 216 -5.75 -15.18 -16.58
N THR A 217 -6.32 -14.31 -15.74
CA THR A 217 -5.94 -14.23 -14.33
C THR A 217 -7.00 -14.80 -13.40
N GLY A 218 -8.26 -14.85 -13.80
CA GLY A 218 -9.41 -15.14 -12.93
C GLY A 218 -9.77 -14.00 -11.98
N ARG A 219 -9.17 -12.80 -12.13
CA ARG A 219 -9.34 -11.67 -11.21
C ARG A 219 -10.17 -10.57 -11.86
N GLN A 220 -11.05 -9.92 -11.09
CA GLN A 220 -11.90 -8.86 -11.61
C GLN A 220 -11.16 -7.52 -11.68
N THR A 221 -11.52 -6.67 -12.65
CA THR A 221 -11.18 -5.25 -12.58
C THR A 221 -12.35 -4.49 -11.93
N TYR A 222 -12.11 -3.90 -10.76
CA TYR A 222 -13.16 -3.24 -9.96
C TYR A 222 -13.49 -1.83 -10.43
N GLY A 223 -12.66 -1.24 -11.29
CA GLY A 223 -12.95 0.07 -11.84
C GLY A 223 -11.84 0.65 -12.71
N VAL A 224 -12.23 1.70 -13.43
CA VAL A 224 -11.36 2.52 -14.28
C VAL A 224 -11.52 3.96 -13.82
N LEU A 225 -10.47 4.52 -13.22
CA LEU A 225 -10.49 5.89 -12.71
C LEU A 225 -10.06 6.88 -13.80
N PRO A 226 -10.83 7.96 -14.02
CA PRO A 226 -10.49 8.96 -15.01
C PRO A 226 -9.27 9.77 -14.56
N PHE A 227 -8.47 10.21 -15.53
CA PHE A 227 -7.50 11.28 -15.36
C PHE A 227 -8.11 12.56 -15.91
N ARG A 228 -8.31 13.55 -15.05
CA ARG A 228 -8.82 14.87 -15.44
C ARG A 228 -7.78 15.91 -15.06
#